data_AF-G3USF4-F1
#
_entry.id   AF-G3USF4-F1
#
_cell.length_a   1.000
_cell.length_b   1.000
_cell.length_c   1.000
_cell.angle_alpha   90.00
_cell.angle_beta   90.00
_cell.angle_gamma   90.00
#
_symmetry.space_group_name_H-M   'P 1'
#
loop_
_entity.id
_entity.type
_entity.pdbx_description
1 polymer ?
#
loop_
_entity_poly.entity_id
_entity_poly.type
_entity_poly.pdbx_seq_one_letter_code
_entity_poly.pdbx_strand_id
1 'polypeptide(L)'
;MESVPYLDRPPSPLEFYREWVSPNKPCIIRNAIGHWPALHKWTLAYLREVVGRKVVSVAVTPNGYADAVFHDRFVMPEERQMPFMDFLDIVEKKVTSPNVFYVQKQCSNLTEEFPELICDVQPDIPWMSEALGKKPDAVNFWLGESAAVTSLHKDHYENLYCVISGEKQFLLHPPSDRPFIPYELYQAATYKVSEDGSFEIVDEKTADKVPWIPLDPLNPNLEQYPDYAHAKPLQCTVKAGEMLYLPSLWFHHVQQSHGCIAGPGPFPGLIDLYGSGGGLVEYRASLLASRGFVTLALAYMAFEDLPAMPEILELDYFQEAIDFLHKQQQVKDGGIGVLGLSKGADLALSMATFLPGIKAAVSISGSGFNSFIPLRGDGFTIPAHPYDLGRMKTSEESGLVDFSDILDDHRDPATWDSRIPVEKSLAKFLFLSGLDDKNWKSDLYCRDAVQRLHQCGQKVEFCSYSGAGHLLEPPYLPLCQSSIHKVLGVFVQWGGQWREHARAQEDAWHRIQAFFWKHLMNSDIPKSNL
;
A
#
# COMPACT_ATOMS: atom_id res chain seq x y z
N MET A 1 20.80 1.76 14.68
CA MET A 1 21.12 2.38 13.37
C MET A 1 20.90 3.86 13.52
N GLU A 2 21.90 4.67 13.19
CA GLU A 2 21.67 6.10 13.00
C GLU A 2 20.71 6.26 11.80
N SER A 3 19.77 7.18 11.90
CA SER A 3 18.77 7.44 10.85
C SER A 3 18.94 8.85 10.33
N VAL A 4 18.61 9.07 9.06
CA VAL A 4 18.63 10.42 8.48
C VAL A 4 17.57 11.28 9.20
N PRO A 5 17.96 12.43 9.79
CA PRO A 5 17.04 13.26 10.55
C PRO A 5 16.00 13.94 9.67
N TYR A 6 14.84 14.24 10.26
CA TYR A 6 13.73 14.92 9.59
C TYR A 6 13.64 16.39 10.05
N LEU A 7 13.28 17.25 9.11
CA LEU A 7 12.82 18.62 9.32
C LEU A 7 11.34 18.71 8.94
N ASP A 8 10.49 19.20 9.83
CA ASP A 8 9.04 19.32 9.57
C ASP A 8 8.69 20.45 8.58
N ARG A 9 9.63 21.38 8.34
CA ARG A 9 9.46 22.54 7.46
C ARG A 9 10.77 22.95 6.80
N PRO A 10 10.71 23.73 5.70
CA PRO A 10 11.88 24.40 5.15
C PRO A 10 12.67 25.21 6.20
N PRO A 11 14.00 25.01 6.28
CA PRO A 11 14.87 25.81 7.13
C PRO A 11 15.09 27.21 6.56
N SER A 12 15.55 28.14 7.40
CA SER A 12 16.09 29.41 6.87
C SER A 12 17.43 29.19 6.15
N PRO A 13 17.84 30.04 5.19
CA PRO A 13 19.11 29.87 4.48
C PRO A 13 20.34 29.73 5.41
N LEU A 14 20.43 30.58 6.44
CA LEU A 14 21.52 30.54 7.41
C LEU A 14 21.50 29.26 8.27
N GLU A 15 20.32 28.85 8.71
CA GLU A 15 20.14 27.59 9.44
C GLU A 15 20.53 26.40 8.56
N PHE A 16 20.10 26.41 7.30
CA PHE A 16 20.42 25.35 6.36
C PHE A 16 21.93 25.21 6.15
N TYR A 17 22.59 26.33 5.87
CA TYR A 17 24.03 26.35 5.65
C TYR A 17 24.79 25.89 6.90
N ARG A 18 24.42 26.40 8.08
CA ARG A 18 25.15 26.15 9.33
C ARG A 18 24.96 24.72 9.86
N GLU A 19 23.73 24.20 9.81
CA GLU A 19 23.39 22.93 10.46
C GLU A 19 23.50 21.71 9.52
N TRP A 20 23.46 21.91 8.20
CA TRP A 20 23.40 20.82 7.21
C TRP A 20 24.51 20.90 6.16
N VAL A 21 24.69 22.04 5.48
CA VAL A 21 25.72 22.18 4.44
C VAL A 21 27.14 22.15 5.00
N SER A 22 27.46 23.10 5.89
CA SER A 22 28.79 23.22 6.49
C SER A 22 29.26 21.97 7.23
N PRO A 23 28.42 21.24 8.00
CA PRO A 23 28.83 19.99 8.63
C PRO A 23 28.68 18.77 7.72
N ASN A 24 28.23 18.94 6.47
CA ASN A 24 28.06 17.88 5.47
C ASN A 24 27.14 16.74 5.95
N LYS A 25 25.93 17.09 6.41
CA LYS A 25 24.96 16.15 7.00
C LYS A 25 23.67 16.05 6.16
N PRO A 26 23.19 14.83 5.84
CA PRO A 26 21.92 14.65 5.14
C PRO A 26 20.73 14.92 6.06
N CYS A 27 19.61 15.35 5.47
CA CYS A 27 18.32 15.43 6.14
C CYS A 27 17.15 15.26 5.17
N ILE A 28 16.00 14.84 5.69
CA ILE A 28 14.74 14.81 4.94
C ILE A 28 13.88 15.99 5.39
N ILE A 29 13.50 16.86 4.45
CA ILE A 29 12.65 18.02 4.68
C ILE A 29 11.23 17.72 4.22
N ARG A 30 10.30 17.73 5.17
CA ARG A 30 8.86 17.64 4.92
C ARG A 30 8.28 18.99 4.57
N ASN A 31 7.15 18.98 3.88
CA ASN A 31 6.40 20.19 3.53
C ASN A 31 7.23 21.23 2.74
N ALA A 32 8.31 20.81 2.06
CA ALA A 32 9.18 21.71 1.33
C ALA A 32 8.69 22.04 -0.09
N ILE A 33 7.88 21.15 -0.65
CA ILE A 33 7.37 21.22 -2.02
C ILE A 33 5.84 21.13 -2.07
N GLY A 34 5.16 21.29 -0.91
CA GLY A 34 3.71 21.19 -0.80
C GLY A 34 2.93 22.16 -1.69
N HIS A 35 3.55 23.29 -2.06
CA HIS A 35 3.01 24.30 -2.95
C HIS A 35 3.24 24.02 -4.44
N TRP A 36 4.00 22.97 -4.81
CA TRP A 36 4.25 22.64 -6.21
C TRP A 36 3.02 21.99 -6.86
N PRO A 37 2.53 22.51 -8.00
CA PRO A 37 1.47 21.85 -8.76
C PRO A 37 1.73 20.38 -9.09
N ALA A 38 3.01 20.02 -9.29
CA ALA A 38 3.43 18.68 -9.62
C ALA A 38 2.91 17.61 -8.63
N LEU A 39 2.82 17.90 -7.32
CA LEU A 39 2.37 16.91 -6.32
C LEU A 39 0.93 16.42 -6.53
N HIS A 40 0.08 17.21 -7.19
CA HIS A 40 -1.29 16.83 -7.48
C HIS A 40 -1.55 16.64 -8.98
N LYS A 41 -0.72 17.22 -9.85
CA LYS A 41 -0.87 17.11 -11.31
C LYS A 41 -0.14 15.93 -11.92
N TRP A 42 1.09 15.63 -11.48
CA TRP A 42 1.97 14.68 -12.17
C TRP A 42 1.57 13.22 -11.93
N THR A 43 0.52 12.81 -12.62
CA THR A 43 0.12 11.42 -12.83
C THR A 43 0.64 10.92 -14.18
N LEU A 44 0.75 9.60 -14.37
CA LEU A 44 1.13 9.04 -15.68
C LEU A 44 0.16 9.48 -16.79
N ALA A 45 -1.13 9.65 -16.48
CA ALA A 45 -2.13 10.16 -17.41
C ALA A 45 -1.88 11.62 -17.81
N TYR A 46 -1.61 12.49 -16.83
CA TYR A 46 -1.25 13.89 -17.08
C TYR A 46 0.04 14.01 -17.89
N LEU A 47 1.08 13.24 -17.51
CA LEU A 47 2.34 13.21 -18.24
C LEU A 47 2.15 12.73 -19.68
N ARG A 48 1.30 11.71 -19.89
CA ARG A 48 0.94 11.23 -21.22
C ARG A 48 0.21 12.29 -22.05
N GLU A 49 -0.69 13.05 -21.42
CA GLU A 49 -1.42 14.14 -22.08
C GLU A 49 -0.49 15.30 -22.48
N VAL A 50 0.36 15.75 -21.56
CA VAL A 50 1.16 16.97 -21.74
C VAL A 50 2.43 16.72 -22.56
N VAL A 51 3.16 15.64 -22.26
CA VAL A 51 4.48 15.36 -22.87
C VAL A 51 4.57 14.00 -23.55
N GLY A 52 3.49 13.20 -23.61
CA GLY A 52 3.54 11.84 -24.12
C GLY A 52 4.03 11.70 -25.57
N ARG A 53 3.73 12.66 -26.45
CA ARG A 53 4.18 12.62 -27.86
C ARG A 53 5.65 12.98 -28.05
N LYS A 54 6.31 13.52 -27.03
CA LYS A 54 7.68 13.99 -27.12
C LYS A 54 8.64 12.82 -27.14
N VAL A 55 9.63 12.89 -28.02
CA VAL A 55 10.73 11.92 -28.03
C VAL A 55 11.74 12.34 -26.98
N VAL A 56 12.06 11.42 -26.07
CA VAL A 56 12.95 11.66 -24.92
C VAL A 56 14.03 10.61 -24.85
N SER A 57 15.11 10.93 -24.14
CA SER A 57 16.21 9.99 -23.93
C SER A 57 15.89 9.02 -22.79
N VAL A 58 15.84 7.73 -23.10
CA VAL A 58 15.59 6.65 -22.14
C VAL A 58 16.80 5.74 -22.09
N ALA A 59 17.34 5.50 -20.89
CA ALA A 59 18.36 4.49 -20.67
C ALA A 59 17.70 3.11 -20.64
N VAL A 60 18.24 2.18 -21.44
CA VAL A 60 17.75 0.80 -21.53
C VAL A 60 18.88 -0.16 -21.18
N THR A 61 18.59 -1.11 -20.28
CA THR A 61 19.56 -2.12 -19.83
C THR A 61 18.91 -3.50 -19.75
N PRO A 62 19.68 -4.60 -19.86
CA PRO A 62 19.14 -5.95 -19.70
C PRO A 62 18.79 -6.32 -18.25
N ASN A 63 19.35 -5.60 -17.27
CA ASN A 63 19.33 -5.99 -15.85
C ASN A 63 18.92 -4.86 -14.89
N GLY A 64 18.71 -3.64 -15.39
CA GLY A 64 18.35 -2.48 -14.59
C GLY A 64 19.52 -1.69 -14.00
N TYR A 65 20.77 -2.09 -14.24
CA TYR A 65 21.96 -1.42 -13.73
C TYR A 65 22.65 -0.66 -14.85
N ALA A 66 22.26 0.61 -15.01
CA ALA A 66 23.01 1.56 -15.82
C ALA A 66 24.18 2.13 -15.00
N ASP A 67 25.28 2.48 -15.68
CA ASP A 67 26.45 3.10 -15.06
C ASP A 67 26.96 2.29 -13.86
N ALA A 68 27.24 1.01 -14.13
CA ALA A 68 27.62 0.03 -13.12
C ALA A 68 28.73 -0.88 -13.62
N VAL A 69 29.44 -1.51 -12.68
CA VAL A 69 30.42 -2.54 -13.02
C VAL A 69 29.68 -3.82 -13.40
N PHE A 70 29.97 -4.34 -14.58
CA PHE A 70 29.51 -5.65 -15.04
C PHE A 70 30.72 -6.47 -15.49
N HIS A 71 31.03 -7.52 -14.73
CA HIS A 71 32.26 -8.29 -14.84
C HIS A 71 33.52 -7.41 -14.73
N ASP A 72 34.25 -7.20 -15.83
CA ASP A 72 35.53 -6.49 -15.91
C ASP A 72 35.41 -5.10 -16.58
N ARG A 73 34.17 -4.59 -16.72
CA ARG A 73 33.85 -3.34 -17.42
C ARG A 73 32.95 -2.44 -16.60
N PHE A 74 33.05 -1.14 -16.85
CA PHE A 74 32.03 -0.16 -16.47
C PHE A 74 31.10 0.01 -17.66
N VAL A 75 29.83 -0.37 -17.49
CA VAL A 75 28.88 -0.47 -18.60
C VAL A 75 27.82 0.64 -18.50
N MET A 76 27.83 1.50 -19.51
CA MET A 76 26.83 2.55 -19.73
C MET A 76 25.59 1.96 -20.42
N PRO A 77 24.40 2.55 -20.20
CA PRO A 77 23.17 2.06 -20.81
C PRO A 77 23.14 2.25 -22.32
N GLU A 78 22.23 1.55 -23.00
CA GLU A 78 21.85 1.94 -24.35
C GLU A 78 20.93 3.16 -24.25
N GLU A 79 21.35 4.30 -24.80
CA GLU A 79 20.50 5.49 -24.87
C GLU A 79 19.54 5.41 -26.05
N ARG A 80 18.26 5.20 -25.76
CA ARG A 80 17.20 5.12 -26.76
C ARG A 80 16.40 6.40 -26.83
N GLN A 81 16.23 6.92 -28.03
CA GLN A 81 15.24 7.96 -28.31
C GLN A 81 13.89 7.30 -28.58
N MET A 82 12.89 7.58 -27.75
CA MET A 82 11.53 7.05 -27.95
C MET A 82 10.44 8.03 -27.50
N PRO A 83 9.22 7.95 -28.08
CA PRO A 83 8.09 8.69 -27.57
C PRO A 83 7.86 8.39 -26.09
N PHE A 84 7.68 9.43 -25.28
CA PHE A 84 7.52 9.30 -23.85
C PHE A 84 6.28 8.46 -23.49
N MET A 85 5.22 8.53 -24.29
CA MET A 85 4.02 7.70 -24.11
C MET A 85 4.29 6.20 -24.26
N ASP A 86 5.23 5.81 -25.11
CA ASP A 86 5.61 4.39 -25.28
C ASP A 86 6.41 3.93 -24.05
N PHE A 87 7.26 4.81 -23.52
CA PHE A 87 7.94 4.57 -22.25
C PHE A 87 6.95 4.45 -21.09
N LEU A 88 5.94 5.32 -21.03
CA LEU A 88 4.86 5.25 -20.05
C LEU A 88 4.05 3.95 -20.19
N ASP A 89 3.83 3.43 -21.40
CA ASP A 89 3.16 2.13 -21.61
C ASP A 89 3.97 0.96 -21.02
N ILE A 90 5.30 1.04 -21.05
CA ILE A 90 6.19 0.06 -20.41
C ILE A 90 6.09 0.17 -18.89
N VAL A 91 6.20 1.39 -18.35
CA VAL A 91 6.06 1.65 -16.90
C VAL A 91 4.68 1.26 -16.36
N GLU A 92 3.62 1.43 -17.16
CA GLU A 92 2.26 0.97 -16.81
C GLU A 92 2.05 -0.52 -17.05
N LYS A 93 3.07 -1.26 -17.52
CA LYS A 93 3.01 -2.68 -17.90
C LYS A 93 1.94 -3.00 -18.95
N LYS A 94 1.56 -2.02 -19.77
CA LYS A 94 0.71 -2.21 -20.96
C LYS A 94 1.49 -2.92 -22.07
N VAL A 95 2.80 -2.71 -22.11
CA VAL A 95 3.73 -3.40 -22.98
C VAL A 95 4.77 -4.10 -22.12
N THR A 96 4.91 -5.42 -22.28
CA THR A 96 5.94 -6.19 -21.58
C THR A 96 7.24 -6.21 -22.37
N SER A 97 8.35 -5.92 -21.71
CA SER A 97 9.69 -6.04 -22.26
C SER A 97 10.58 -6.83 -21.30
N PRO A 98 11.54 -7.63 -21.79
CA PRO A 98 12.56 -8.27 -20.95
C PRO A 98 13.62 -7.28 -20.44
N ASN A 99 13.70 -6.09 -21.06
CA ASN A 99 14.65 -5.03 -20.73
C ASN A 99 14.06 -4.06 -19.70
N VAL A 100 14.94 -3.33 -19.02
CA VAL A 100 14.59 -2.34 -17.99
C VAL A 100 14.82 -0.92 -18.51
N PHE A 101 13.83 -0.06 -18.34
CA PHE A 101 13.81 1.31 -18.86
C PHE A 101 13.85 2.36 -17.74
N TYR A 102 14.65 3.40 -17.96
CA TYR A 102 14.79 4.50 -17.00
C TYR A 102 15.06 5.84 -17.71
N VAL A 103 14.18 6.82 -17.52
CA VAL A 103 14.48 8.22 -17.82
C VAL A 103 15.41 8.74 -16.73
N GLN A 104 16.70 8.76 -17.05
CA GLN A 104 17.78 9.10 -16.11
C GLN A 104 18.93 9.89 -16.76
N LYS A 105 18.66 10.64 -17.84
CA LYS A 105 19.72 11.33 -18.58
C LYS A 105 20.50 12.34 -17.76
N GLN A 106 19.89 12.87 -16.70
CA GLN A 106 20.45 13.99 -15.93
C GLN A 106 20.68 15.19 -16.87
N CYS A 107 21.84 15.85 -16.81
CA CYS A 107 22.20 16.94 -17.73
C CYS A 107 21.12 18.02 -17.86
N SER A 108 20.42 18.32 -16.76
CA SER A 108 19.26 19.22 -16.73
C SER A 108 18.09 18.80 -17.63
N ASN A 109 17.86 17.49 -17.80
CA ASN A 109 16.85 16.96 -18.70
C ASN A 109 15.43 17.44 -18.38
N LEU A 110 15.10 17.88 -17.15
CA LEU A 110 13.80 18.51 -16.91
C LEU A 110 13.66 19.79 -17.75
N THR A 111 14.68 20.63 -17.78
CA THR A 111 14.62 21.90 -18.53
C THR A 111 14.81 21.71 -20.02
N GLU A 112 15.62 20.74 -20.42
CA GLU A 112 15.94 20.49 -21.83
C GLU A 112 14.91 19.59 -22.54
N GLU A 113 14.53 18.47 -21.91
CA GLU A 113 13.62 17.48 -22.51
C GLU A 113 12.15 17.67 -22.09
N PHE A 114 11.88 18.32 -20.94
CA PHE A 114 10.50 18.50 -20.43
C PHE A 114 10.13 19.96 -20.05
N PRO A 115 10.45 20.99 -20.87
CA PRO A 115 10.10 22.38 -20.59
C PRO A 115 8.62 22.64 -20.28
N GLU A 116 7.73 21.82 -20.82
CA GLU A 116 6.27 21.90 -20.61
C GLU A 116 5.88 21.62 -19.16
N LEU A 117 6.72 20.88 -18.42
CA LEU A 117 6.48 20.52 -17.02
C LEU A 117 7.07 21.54 -16.03
N ILE A 118 7.93 22.47 -16.48
CA ILE A 118 8.63 23.41 -15.60
C ILE A 118 7.64 24.27 -14.79
N CYS A 119 6.50 24.65 -15.36
CA CYS A 119 5.51 25.48 -14.67
C CYS A 119 4.86 24.80 -13.45
N ASP A 120 5.02 23.48 -13.31
CA ASP A 120 4.47 22.70 -12.19
C ASP A 120 5.45 22.56 -11.01
N VAL A 121 6.68 23.04 -11.16
CA VAL A 121 7.72 23.03 -10.13
C VAL A 121 8.43 24.39 -10.06
N GLN A 122 9.22 24.63 -9.02
CA GLN A 122 10.09 25.81 -9.02
C GLN A 122 11.40 25.50 -9.76
N PRO A 123 11.96 26.47 -10.51
CA PRO A 123 13.24 26.29 -11.22
C PRO A 123 14.44 26.19 -10.27
N ASP A 124 14.28 26.65 -9.02
CA ASP A 124 15.24 26.52 -7.94
C ASP A 124 14.52 26.47 -6.58
N ILE A 125 15.26 26.10 -5.54
CA ILE A 125 14.78 26.14 -4.16
C ILE A 125 15.33 27.42 -3.50
N PRO A 126 14.51 28.46 -3.27
CA PRO A 126 15.03 29.80 -2.96
C PRO A 126 15.94 29.84 -1.73
N TRP A 127 15.57 29.13 -0.67
CA TRP A 127 16.35 29.13 0.57
C TRP A 127 17.70 28.42 0.44
N MET A 128 17.80 27.43 -0.47
CA MET A 128 19.06 26.75 -0.78
C MET A 128 19.94 27.60 -1.67
N SER A 129 19.36 28.24 -2.68
CA SER A 129 20.11 29.16 -3.54
C SER A 129 20.66 30.36 -2.80
N GLU A 130 19.92 30.90 -1.82
CA GLU A 130 20.41 31.93 -0.92
C GLU A 130 21.51 31.38 0.01
N ALA A 131 21.34 30.18 0.57
CA ALA A 131 22.33 29.55 1.45
C ALA A 131 23.69 29.32 0.75
N LEU A 132 23.68 28.88 -0.51
CA LEU A 132 24.89 28.63 -1.30
C LEU A 132 25.39 29.85 -2.07
N GLY A 133 24.60 30.92 -2.15
CA GLY A 133 24.90 32.09 -2.99
C GLY A 133 24.93 31.79 -4.50
N LYS A 134 24.26 30.72 -4.96
CA LYS A 134 24.19 30.34 -6.38
C LYS A 134 22.88 29.64 -6.76
N LYS A 135 22.52 29.71 -8.05
CA LYS A 135 21.44 28.92 -8.64
C LYS A 135 21.90 27.47 -8.91
N PRO A 136 20.99 26.50 -9.05
CA PRO A 136 21.36 25.11 -9.33
C PRO A 136 22.07 25.00 -10.68
N ASP A 137 23.10 24.15 -10.73
CA ASP A 137 23.85 23.85 -11.96
C ASP A 137 23.03 22.99 -12.95
N ALA A 138 22.10 22.19 -12.44
CA ALA A 138 21.20 21.33 -13.24
C ALA A 138 19.90 21.05 -12.50
N VAL A 139 18.81 20.83 -13.25
CA VAL A 139 17.52 20.36 -12.72
C VAL A 139 17.10 19.10 -13.49
N ASN A 140 17.13 17.96 -12.81
CA ASN A 140 16.96 16.65 -13.44
C ASN A 140 15.56 16.07 -13.18
N PHE A 141 15.02 15.37 -14.18
CA PHE A 141 13.80 14.56 -14.10
C PHE A 141 14.16 13.07 -14.10
N TRP A 142 13.54 12.31 -13.20
CA TRP A 142 13.77 10.88 -13.03
C TRP A 142 12.45 10.12 -13.04
N LEU A 143 12.35 9.10 -13.89
CA LEU A 143 11.19 8.21 -13.95
C LEU A 143 11.61 6.85 -14.50
N GLY A 144 11.42 5.76 -13.76
CA GLY A 144 11.88 4.43 -14.17
C GLY A 144 11.17 3.28 -13.50
N GLU A 145 11.44 2.08 -13.99
CA GLU A 145 10.93 0.84 -13.42
C GLU A 145 11.57 0.51 -12.06
N SER A 146 10.92 -0.36 -11.28
CA SER A 146 11.45 -0.80 -9.97
C SER A 146 12.79 -1.53 -10.07
N ALA A 147 13.03 -2.17 -11.22
CA ALA A 147 14.27 -2.87 -11.48
C ALA A 147 15.42 -1.91 -11.84
N ALA A 148 15.13 -0.65 -12.18
CA ALA A 148 16.17 0.32 -12.51
C ALA A 148 16.83 0.83 -11.21
N VAL A 149 18.08 0.44 -11.00
CA VAL A 149 18.86 0.70 -9.78
C VAL A 149 20.06 1.57 -10.12
N THR A 150 20.31 2.59 -9.32
CA THR A 150 21.52 3.41 -9.43
C THR A 150 22.59 2.84 -8.49
N SER A 151 23.71 2.39 -9.08
CA SER A 151 24.82 1.78 -8.36
C SER A 151 25.48 2.74 -7.36
N LEU A 152 26.25 2.22 -6.40
CA LEU A 152 26.89 3.06 -5.38
C LEU A 152 27.90 4.00 -6.03
N HIS A 153 27.69 5.30 -5.90
CA HIS A 153 28.57 6.35 -6.45
C HIS A 153 28.48 7.62 -5.60
N LYS A 154 29.25 8.65 -5.96
CA LYS A 154 29.18 9.97 -5.30
C LYS A 154 29.27 11.09 -6.33
N ASP A 155 28.62 12.20 -6.02
CA ASP A 155 28.66 13.41 -6.83
C ASP A 155 29.36 14.56 -6.11
N HIS A 156 29.82 15.55 -6.86
CA HIS A 156 30.40 16.77 -6.31
C HIS A 156 29.37 17.91 -6.18
N TYR A 157 28.08 17.59 -6.21
CA TYR A 157 26.97 18.55 -6.12
C TYR A 157 26.29 18.50 -4.76
N GLU A 158 25.81 19.65 -4.30
CA GLU A 158 24.82 19.69 -3.22
C GLU A 158 23.45 19.38 -3.82
N ASN A 159 22.83 18.26 -3.43
CA ASN A 159 21.66 17.73 -4.10
C ASN A 159 20.40 17.89 -3.22
N LEU A 160 19.35 18.51 -3.78
CA LEU A 160 18.00 18.49 -3.22
C LEU A 160 17.11 17.56 -4.05
N TYR A 161 16.96 16.34 -3.57
CA TYR A 161 16.21 15.29 -4.25
C TYR A 161 14.74 15.32 -3.84
N CYS A 162 13.86 15.69 -4.76
CA CYS A 162 12.41 15.83 -4.49
C CYS A 162 11.64 14.64 -5.05
N VAL A 163 10.88 13.93 -4.21
CA VAL A 163 10.02 12.84 -4.68
C VAL A 163 8.60 13.36 -4.88
N ILE A 164 8.15 13.40 -6.14
CA ILE A 164 6.80 13.86 -6.50
C ILE A 164 5.76 12.76 -6.30
N SER A 165 6.10 11.50 -6.63
CA SER A 165 5.23 10.34 -6.45
C SER A 165 6.05 9.06 -6.27
N GLY A 166 5.48 8.09 -5.55
CA GLY A 166 6.15 6.86 -5.17
C GLY A 166 7.14 7.08 -4.02
N GLU A 167 8.20 6.27 -3.98
CA GLU A 167 9.27 6.39 -3.00
C GLU A 167 10.63 5.99 -3.58
N LYS A 168 11.68 6.60 -3.03
CA LYS A 168 13.08 6.28 -3.30
C LYS A 168 13.74 5.77 -2.02
N GLN A 169 14.47 4.67 -2.12
CA GLN A 169 15.23 4.11 -1.02
C GLN A 169 16.71 4.39 -1.24
N PHE A 170 17.31 5.10 -0.29
CA PHE A 170 18.71 5.48 -0.32
C PHE A 170 19.49 4.70 0.73
N LEU A 171 20.62 4.12 0.30
CA LEU A 171 21.68 3.67 1.18
C LEU A 171 22.85 4.64 1.01
N LEU A 172 23.24 5.30 2.09
CA LEU A 172 24.17 6.42 2.11
C LEU A 172 25.42 6.06 2.92
N HIS A 173 26.61 6.39 2.41
CA HIS A 173 27.83 6.41 3.22
C HIS A 173 28.40 7.82 3.28
N PRO A 174 28.86 8.27 4.46
CA PRO A 174 29.56 9.54 4.57
C PRO A 174 30.87 9.49 3.77
N PRO A 175 31.40 10.63 3.31
CA PRO A 175 32.69 10.69 2.62
C PRO A 175 33.84 10.05 3.43
N SER A 176 33.74 10.08 4.77
CA SER A 176 34.71 9.47 5.69
C SER A 176 34.78 7.94 5.59
N ASP A 177 33.79 7.28 5.02
CA ASP A 177 33.82 5.82 4.78
C ASP A 177 34.65 5.45 3.54
N ARG A 178 35.17 6.44 2.79
CA ARG A 178 36.01 6.19 1.61
C ARG A 178 37.12 5.14 1.84
N PRO A 179 37.86 5.09 2.97
CA PRO A 179 38.88 4.07 3.19
C PRO A 179 38.36 2.62 3.14
N PHE A 180 37.05 2.41 3.37
CA PHE A 180 36.40 1.10 3.42
C PHE A 180 35.61 0.78 2.14
N ILE A 181 35.47 1.75 1.22
CA ILE A 181 34.74 1.58 -0.03
C ILE A 181 35.75 1.31 -1.17
N PRO A 182 35.68 0.14 -1.84
CA PRO A 182 36.63 -0.24 -2.88
C PRO A 182 36.43 0.61 -4.14
N TYR A 183 37.53 0.88 -4.84
CA TYR A 183 37.55 1.52 -6.16
C TYR A 183 38.54 0.79 -7.04
N GLU A 184 38.14 0.52 -8.28
CA GLU A 184 38.98 -0.10 -9.30
C GLU A 184 38.79 0.61 -10.64
N LEU A 185 39.73 0.42 -11.56
CA LEU A 185 39.72 1.04 -12.90
C LEU A 185 39.19 0.05 -13.93
N TYR A 186 38.06 0.38 -14.54
CA TYR A 186 37.38 -0.46 -15.52
C TYR A 186 37.45 0.12 -16.93
N GLN A 187 37.50 -0.75 -17.94
CA GLN A 187 37.30 -0.32 -19.32
C GLN A 187 35.84 0.15 -19.49
N ALA A 188 35.64 1.35 -20.01
CA ALA A 188 34.30 1.84 -20.35
C ALA A 188 33.75 1.05 -21.54
N ALA A 189 32.48 0.66 -21.43
CA ALA A 189 31.73 -0.01 -22.47
C ALA A 189 30.28 0.46 -22.45
N THR A 190 29.54 0.20 -23.53
CA THR A 190 28.14 0.61 -23.68
C THR A 190 27.32 -0.61 -24.10
N TYR A 191 26.13 -0.77 -23.53
CA TYR A 191 25.14 -1.71 -24.05
C TYR A 191 24.68 -1.28 -25.45
N LYS A 192 24.66 -2.20 -26.41
CA LYS A 192 24.04 -2.00 -27.73
C LYS A 192 23.08 -3.13 -28.03
N VAL A 193 21.99 -2.80 -28.74
CA VAL A 193 21.01 -3.78 -29.17
C VAL A 193 21.42 -4.33 -30.52
N SER A 194 21.60 -5.65 -30.59
CA SER A 194 21.87 -6.42 -31.79
C SER A 194 20.62 -6.54 -32.68
N GLU A 195 20.79 -6.94 -33.94
CA GLU A 195 19.68 -7.14 -34.89
C GLU A 195 18.63 -8.17 -34.41
N ASP A 196 19.03 -9.13 -33.56
CA ASP A 196 18.15 -10.15 -32.97
C ASP A 196 17.45 -9.68 -31.67
N GLY A 197 17.69 -8.44 -31.24
CA GLY A 197 17.13 -7.85 -30.03
C GLY A 197 17.89 -8.17 -28.75
N SER A 198 19.00 -8.90 -28.82
CA SER A 198 19.89 -9.17 -27.68
C SER A 198 20.80 -7.97 -27.36
N PHE A 199 21.33 -7.91 -26.14
CA PHE A 199 22.31 -6.89 -25.76
C PHE A 199 23.74 -7.41 -25.94
N GLU A 200 24.55 -6.64 -26.66
CA GLU A 200 26.00 -6.77 -26.69
C GLU A 200 26.66 -5.65 -25.88
N ILE A 201 27.83 -5.95 -25.30
CA ILE A 201 28.66 -4.97 -24.59
C ILE A 201 29.80 -4.57 -25.52
N VAL A 202 29.86 -3.28 -25.87
CA VAL A 202 30.84 -2.76 -26.82
C VAL A 202 31.80 -1.81 -26.10
N ASP A 203 33.08 -2.16 -26.11
CA ASP A 203 34.13 -1.35 -25.48
C ASP A 203 34.29 0.01 -26.18
N GLU A 204 34.33 1.08 -25.38
CA GLU A 204 34.67 2.43 -25.82
C GLU A 204 36.21 2.55 -25.90
N LYS A 205 36.79 2.01 -26.98
CA LYS A 205 38.25 1.79 -27.12
C LYS A 205 39.12 3.05 -26.97
N THR A 206 38.56 4.23 -27.20
CA THR A 206 39.26 5.51 -27.09
C THR A 206 39.03 6.21 -25.74
N ALA A 207 38.15 5.68 -24.90
CA ALA A 207 37.87 6.25 -23.59
C ALA A 207 38.91 5.78 -22.57
N ASP A 208 39.30 6.69 -21.68
CA ASP A 208 40.10 6.34 -20.50
C ASP A 208 39.33 5.37 -19.59
N LYS A 209 40.06 4.59 -18.81
CA LYS A 209 39.45 3.72 -17.80
C LYS A 209 38.73 4.54 -16.75
N VAL A 210 37.55 4.08 -16.35
CA VAL A 210 36.68 4.74 -15.38
C VAL A 210 36.91 4.14 -13.99
N PRO A 211 37.25 4.95 -12.98
CA PRO A 211 37.28 4.49 -11.60
C PRO A 211 35.83 4.32 -11.10
N TRP A 212 35.45 3.11 -10.69
CA TRP A 212 34.11 2.84 -10.16
C TRP A 212 34.15 1.89 -8.95
N ILE A 213 33.03 1.84 -8.23
CA ILE A 213 32.83 0.95 -7.08
C ILE A 213 32.25 -0.38 -7.58
N PRO A 214 32.96 -1.51 -7.44
CA PRO A 214 32.46 -2.81 -7.90
C PRO A 214 31.52 -3.51 -6.91
N LEU A 215 31.40 -2.99 -5.70
CA LEU A 215 30.64 -3.61 -4.63
C LEU A 215 29.17 -3.19 -4.70
N ASP A 216 28.26 -4.17 -4.61
CA ASP A 216 26.86 -3.95 -4.32
C ASP A 216 26.69 -3.75 -2.80
N PRO A 217 26.29 -2.57 -2.31
CA PRO A 217 26.19 -2.30 -0.88
C PRO A 217 25.05 -3.06 -0.18
N LEU A 218 24.08 -3.58 -0.94
CA LEU A 218 22.96 -4.37 -0.39
C LEU A 218 23.32 -5.84 -0.21
N ASN A 219 24.32 -6.33 -0.96
CA ASN A 219 24.84 -7.69 -0.84
C ASN A 219 26.37 -7.71 -1.02
N PRO A 220 27.13 -7.11 -0.07
CA PRO A 220 28.56 -6.93 -0.23
C PRO A 220 29.31 -8.27 -0.17
N ASN A 221 30.18 -8.51 -1.15
CA ASN A 221 31.12 -9.63 -1.09
C ASN A 221 32.27 -9.29 -0.12
N LEU A 222 32.07 -9.57 1.17
CA LEU A 222 33.05 -9.30 2.22
C LEU A 222 34.28 -10.23 2.18
N GLU A 223 34.24 -11.32 1.41
CA GLU A 223 35.44 -12.13 1.17
C GLU A 223 36.40 -11.39 0.24
N GLN A 224 35.86 -10.71 -0.78
CA GLN A 224 36.63 -9.92 -1.74
C GLN A 224 36.98 -8.52 -1.21
N TYR A 225 36.06 -7.89 -0.47
CA TYR A 225 36.21 -6.52 0.05
C TYR A 225 35.97 -6.49 1.57
N PRO A 226 36.84 -7.11 2.39
CA PRO A 226 36.61 -7.26 3.83
C PRO A 226 36.54 -5.92 4.59
N ASP A 227 37.28 -4.91 4.13
CA ASP A 227 37.31 -3.60 4.77
C ASP A 227 35.95 -2.90 4.77
N TYR A 228 35.06 -3.23 3.82
CA TYR A 228 33.72 -2.67 3.74
C TYR A 228 32.87 -3.00 4.99
N ALA A 229 33.20 -4.06 5.74
CA ALA A 229 32.55 -4.37 7.01
C ALA A 229 32.73 -3.26 8.07
N HIS A 230 33.69 -2.36 7.89
CA HIS A 230 33.93 -1.20 8.76
C HIS A 230 33.14 0.05 8.35
N ALA A 231 32.57 0.08 7.15
CA ALA A 231 31.70 1.15 6.69
C ALA A 231 30.39 1.17 7.49
N LYS A 232 29.82 2.36 7.69
CA LYS A 232 28.60 2.57 8.48
C LYS A 232 27.53 3.25 7.63
N PRO A 233 26.75 2.46 6.87
CA PRO A 233 25.70 3.05 6.03
C PRO A 233 24.57 3.64 6.87
N LEU A 234 23.99 4.72 6.35
CA LEU A 234 22.70 5.26 6.76
C LEU A 234 21.67 4.87 5.70
N GLN A 235 20.52 4.35 6.11
CA GLN A 235 19.43 4.04 5.19
C GLN A 235 18.27 5.01 5.44
N CYS A 236 17.65 5.48 4.36
CA CYS A 236 16.42 6.26 4.44
C CYS A 236 15.50 5.99 3.25
N THR A 237 14.22 6.31 3.44
CA THR A 237 13.20 6.27 2.39
C THR A 237 12.62 7.67 2.26
N VAL A 238 12.64 8.21 1.05
CA VAL A 238 12.08 9.52 0.72
C VAL A 238 10.76 9.28 0.01
N LYS A 239 9.66 9.74 0.62
CA LYS A 239 8.30 9.53 0.13
C LYS A 239 7.81 10.70 -0.71
N ALA A 240 6.74 10.48 -1.45
CA ALA A 240 6.02 11.55 -2.16
C ALA A 240 5.76 12.77 -1.24
N GLY A 241 6.14 13.96 -1.72
CA GLY A 241 6.04 15.22 -0.97
C GLY A 241 7.25 15.55 -0.10
N GLU A 242 8.21 14.63 0.07
CA GLU A 242 9.44 14.84 0.83
C GLU A 242 10.61 15.23 -0.08
N MET A 243 11.57 15.95 0.51
CA MET A 243 12.82 16.36 -0.10
C MET A 243 14.00 15.83 0.70
N LEU A 244 14.94 15.13 0.08
CA LEU A 244 16.20 14.75 0.69
C LEU A 244 17.27 15.80 0.33
N TYR A 245 17.91 16.36 1.35
CA TYR A 245 19.21 16.96 1.16
C TYR A 245 20.27 15.86 1.21
N LEU A 246 20.88 15.60 0.06
CA LEU A 246 22.02 14.71 -0.12
C LEU A 246 23.28 15.58 -0.28
N PRO A 247 24.14 15.65 0.76
CA PRO A 247 25.29 16.53 0.73
C PRO A 247 26.33 16.08 -0.30
N SER A 248 27.11 17.04 -0.79
CA SER A 248 28.21 16.77 -1.71
C SER A 248 29.15 15.69 -1.16
N LEU A 249 29.61 14.82 -2.08
CA LEU A 249 30.53 13.69 -1.88
C LEU A 249 29.99 12.50 -1.09
N TRP A 250 28.74 12.52 -0.60
CA TRP A 250 28.13 11.35 0.02
C TRP A 250 27.96 10.23 -1.02
N PHE A 251 28.43 9.04 -0.66
CA PHE A 251 28.18 7.87 -1.50
C PHE A 251 26.72 7.46 -1.33
N HIS A 252 26.06 7.16 -2.43
CA HIS A 252 24.66 6.81 -2.41
C HIS A 252 24.34 5.73 -3.44
N HIS A 253 23.53 4.77 -3.01
CA HIS A 253 22.91 3.75 -3.84
C HIS A 253 21.40 3.94 -3.77
N VAL A 254 20.71 3.86 -4.91
CA VAL A 254 19.29 4.24 -5.01
C VAL A 254 18.47 3.12 -5.63
N GLN A 255 17.46 2.66 -4.88
CA GLN A 255 16.37 1.86 -5.41
C GLN A 255 15.10 2.73 -5.51
N GLN A 256 14.18 2.33 -6.37
CA GLN A 256 12.93 3.05 -6.58
C GLN A 256 11.73 2.09 -6.58
N SER A 257 10.60 2.54 -6.05
CA SER A 257 9.34 1.84 -6.28
C SER A 257 9.05 1.76 -7.79
N HIS A 258 8.34 0.72 -8.25
CA HIS A 258 7.98 0.60 -9.67
C HIS A 258 7.38 1.92 -10.15
N GLY A 259 7.79 2.38 -11.31
CA GLY A 259 7.31 3.62 -11.90
C GLY A 259 7.59 4.90 -11.13
N CYS A 260 8.17 4.95 -9.92
CA CYS A 260 8.32 6.13 -9.03
C CYS A 260 7.96 7.47 -9.69
N ILE A 261 6.74 7.85 -10.01
CA ILE A 261 5.31 7.44 -9.94
C ILE A 261 4.86 5.95 -10.22
N ALA A 262 4.71 5.08 -9.20
CA ALA A 262 3.59 4.12 -9.24
C ALA A 262 2.85 4.01 -7.90
N GLY A 263 1.52 3.87 -7.89
CA GLY A 263 0.59 3.78 -9.04
C GLY A 263 -0.71 4.55 -8.80
N PRO A 264 -1.38 5.04 -9.86
CA PRO A 264 -2.73 5.63 -9.78
C PRO A 264 -3.86 4.57 -9.77
N GLY A 265 -3.54 3.30 -9.49
CA GLY A 265 -4.45 2.18 -9.67
C GLY A 265 -4.39 1.58 -11.10
N PRO A 266 -5.36 0.74 -11.49
CA PRO A 266 -6.51 0.39 -10.69
C PRO A 266 -6.16 -0.67 -9.62
N PHE A 267 -6.58 -0.41 -8.39
CA PHE A 267 -6.42 -1.27 -7.23
C PHE A 267 -7.67 -2.12 -7.02
N PRO A 268 -7.55 -3.32 -6.41
CA PRO A 268 -8.73 -4.05 -5.95
C PRO A 268 -9.56 -3.19 -4.98
N GLY A 269 -10.85 -3.02 -5.31
CA GLY A 269 -11.79 -2.27 -4.48
C GLY A 269 -12.33 -3.11 -3.33
N LEU A 270 -12.48 -2.51 -2.14
CA LEU A 270 -13.08 -3.11 -0.96
C LEU A 270 -14.15 -2.19 -0.36
N ILE A 271 -15.27 -2.76 0.08
CA ILE A 271 -16.21 -2.11 1.00
C ILE A 271 -15.95 -2.65 2.41
N ASP A 272 -15.82 -1.75 3.39
CA ASP A 272 -15.58 -2.05 4.80
C ASP A 272 -16.79 -1.69 5.66
N LEU A 273 -17.31 -2.67 6.40
CA LEU A 273 -18.51 -2.56 7.22
C LEU A 273 -18.24 -2.93 8.69
N TYR A 274 -18.58 -2.01 9.60
CA TYR A 274 -18.58 -2.26 11.04
C TYR A 274 -19.97 -2.69 11.55
N GLY A 275 -20.04 -3.02 12.84
CA GLY A 275 -21.25 -3.51 13.51
C GLY A 275 -22.32 -2.44 13.80
N SER A 276 -23.29 -2.81 14.64
CA SER A 276 -24.49 -2.04 14.98
C SER A 276 -24.27 -0.74 15.76
N GLY A 277 -23.03 -0.36 16.06
CA GLY A 277 -22.71 0.88 16.78
C GLY A 277 -23.04 2.16 16.00
N GLY A 278 -23.23 2.03 14.68
CA GLY A 278 -23.49 3.13 13.76
C GLY A 278 -22.35 4.16 13.70
N GLY A 279 -22.54 5.21 12.93
CA GLY A 279 -21.47 6.12 12.58
C GLY A 279 -20.59 5.57 11.44
N LEU A 280 -19.47 6.24 11.20
CA LEU A 280 -18.47 5.85 10.22
C LEU A 280 -17.14 5.53 10.94
N VAL A 281 -16.61 4.34 10.70
CA VAL A 281 -15.36 3.86 11.31
C VAL A 281 -14.33 3.64 10.20
N GLU A 282 -13.30 4.49 10.16
CA GLU A 282 -12.41 4.57 8.98
C GLU A 282 -11.05 3.86 9.16
N TYR A 283 -10.61 3.61 10.39
CA TYR A 283 -9.23 3.20 10.64
C TYR A 283 -8.85 1.86 10.00
N ARG A 284 -9.77 0.91 9.88
CA ARG A 284 -9.52 -0.37 9.21
C ARG A 284 -9.41 -0.20 7.71
N ALA A 285 -10.33 0.55 7.11
CA ALA A 285 -10.30 0.89 5.70
C ALA A 285 -9.02 1.66 5.33
N SER A 286 -8.58 2.64 6.12
CA SER A 286 -7.35 3.39 5.86
C SER A 286 -6.09 2.52 5.94
N LEU A 287 -6.05 1.58 6.89
CA LEU A 287 -4.94 0.63 7.02
C LEU A 287 -4.91 -0.39 5.88
N LEU A 288 -6.07 -0.82 5.37
CA LEU A 288 -6.14 -1.65 4.17
C LEU A 288 -5.74 -0.86 2.91
N ALA A 289 -6.08 0.42 2.82
CA ALA A 289 -5.67 1.27 1.71
C ALA A 289 -4.14 1.35 1.59
N SER A 290 -3.43 1.42 2.72
CA SER A 290 -1.96 1.40 2.75
C SER A 290 -1.33 0.07 2.27
N ARG A 291 -2.14 -0.95 1.97
CA ARG A 291 -1.73 -2.28 1.51
C ARG A 291 -2.07 -2.54 0.04
N GLY A 292 -2.47 -1.50 -0.69
CA GLY A 292 -2.72 -1.55 -2.14
C GLY A 292 -4.16 -1.87 -2.52
N PHE A 293 -5.13 -1.52 -1.65
CA PHE A 293 -6.56 -1.59 -1.94
C PHE A 293 -7.15 -0.18 -2.07
N VAL A 294 -8.22 -0.01 -2.84
CA VAL A 294 -9.10 1.16 -2.71
C VAL A 294 -10.23 0.76 -1.79
N THR A 295 -10.40 1.45 -0.67
CA THR A 295 -11.32 1.04 0.39
C THR A 295 -12.39 2.10 0.62
N LEU A 296 -13.64 1.65 0.73
CA LEU A 296 -14.79 2.47 1.12
C LEU A 296 -15.26 2.03 2.50
N ALA A 297 -14.97 2.81 3.54
CA ALA A 297 -15.65 2.68 4.81
C ALA A 297 -17.12 3.10 4.61
N LEU A 298 -18.06 2.19 4.87
CA LEU A 298 -19.47 2.42 4.57
C LEU A 298 -20.29 2.47 5.86
N ALA A 299 -20.83 3.66 6.16
CA ALA A 299 -21.87 3.81 7.17
C ALA A 299 -23.20 3.32 6.62
N TYR A 300 -24.09 2.82 7.50
CA TYR A 300 -25.45 2.41 7.12
C TYR A 300 -26.51 2.75 8.19
N MET A 301 -26.08 3.39 9.30
CA MET A 301 -26.95 3.89 10.36
C MET A 301 -26.20 4.91 11.24
N ALA A 302 -26.94 5.81 11.89
CA ALA A 302 -26.45 6.79 12.86
C ALA A 302 -25.23 7.62 12.40
N PHE A 303 -25.23 8.04 11.14
CA PHE A 303 -24.19 8.88 10.56
C PHE A 303 -24.81 9.91 9.62
N GLU A 304 -24.48 11.18 9.83
CA GLU A 304 -25.02 12.31 9.04
C GLU A 304 -26.56 12.28 8.91
N ASP A 305 -27.08 12.09 7.70
CA ASP A 305 -28.51 12.03 7.39
C ASP A 305 -29.10 10.62 7.46
N LEU A 306 -28.28 9.60 7.70
CA LEU A 306 -28.76 8.23 7.89
C LEU A 306 -29.52 8.08 9.22
N PRO A 307 -30.62 7.30 9.24
CA PRO A 307 -31.39 7.06 10.45
C PRO A 307 -30.54 6.49 11.58
N ALA A 308 -30.78 6.96 12.82
CA ALA A 308 -30.09 6.45 14.01
C ALA A 308 -30.30 4.93 14.18
N MET A 309 -31.52 4.46 13.91
CA MET A 309 -31.85 3.04 13.81
C MET A 309 -32.93 2.87 12.75
N PRO A 310 -32.59 2.35 11.56
CA PRO A 310 -33.58 2.15 10.50
C PRO A 310 -34.56 1.03 10.86
N GLU A 311 -35.83 1.19 10.47
CA GLU A 311 -36.85 0.15 10.63
C GLU A 311 -36.57 -1.07 9.72
N ILE A 312 -35.96 -0.82 8.57
CA ILE A 312 -35.55 -1.82 7.59
C ILE A 312 -34.29 -1.34 6.87
N LEU A 313 -33.38 -2.27 6.58
CA LEU A 313 -32.23 -2.02 5.71
C LEU A 313 -32.60 -2.43 4.28
N GLU A 314 -32.36 -1.55 3.33
CA GLU A 314 -32.62 -1.79 1.91
C GLU A 314 -31.33 -2.23 1.23
N LEU A 315 -31.34 -3.38 0.54
CA LEU A 315 -30.16 -3.87 -0.20
C LEU A 315 -29.72 -2.92 -1.33
N ASP A 316 -30.65 -2.15 -1.88
CA ASP A 316 -30.38 -1.16 -2.92
C ASP A 316 -29.36 -0.10 -2.46
N TYR A 317 -29.39 0.29 -1.18
CA TYR A 317 -28.38 1.19 -0.60
C TYR A 317 -26.96 0.64 -0.75
N PHE A 318 -26.79 -0.66 -0.52
CA PHE A 318 -25.49 -1.31 -0.63
C PHE A 318 -25.11 -1.54 -2.10
N GLN A 319 -26.09 -1.72 -3.00
CA GLN A 319 -25.84 -1.76 -4.44
C GLN A 319 -25.33 -0.41 -4.95
N GLU A 320 -25.90 0.70 -4.49
CA GLU A 320 -25.41 2.05 -4.83
C GLU A 320 -23.95 2.25 -4.40
N ALA A 321 -23.55 1.72 -3.24
CA ALA A 321 -22.16 1.76 -2.78
C ALA A 321 -21.22 0.91 -3.67
N ILE A 322 -21.67 -0.26 -4.12
CA ILE A 322 -20.93 -1.10 -5.09
C ILE A 322 -20.75 -0.33 -6.41
N ASP A 323 -21.83 0.26 -6.93
CA ASP A 323 -21.81 1.01 -8.18
C ASP A 323 -20.96 2.28 -8.08
N PHE A 324 -20.99 2.97 -6.94
CA PHE A 324 -20.14 4.11 -6.65
C PHE A 324 -18.66 3.71 -6.69
N LEU A 325 -18.30 2.61 -6.03
CA LEU A 325 -16.92 2.14 -5.99
C LEU A 325 -16.44 1.71 -7.38
N HIS A 326 -17.28 1.03 -8.16
CA HIS A 326 -16.96 0.64 -9.54
C HIS A 326 -16.75 1.83 -10.49
N LYS A 327 -17.36 2.98 -10.24
CA LYS A 327 -17.18 4.19 -11.06
C LYS A 327 -15.85 4.90 -10.80
N GLN A 328 -15.11 4.54 -9.74
CA GLN A 328 -13.84 5.17 -9.43
C GLN A 328 -12.75 4.68 -10.39
N GLN A 329 -12.04 5.60 -11.04
CA GLN A 329 -10.99 5.28 -12.02
C GLN A 329 -9.86 4.44 -11.43
N GLN A 330 -9.67 4.52 -10.11
CA GLN A 330 -8.63 3.84 -9.36
C GLN A 330 -9.06 2.44 -8.92
N VAL A 331 -10.30 2.00 -9.18
CA VAL A 331 -10.79 0.66 -8.82
C VAL A 331 -10.69 -0.27 -10.03
N LYS A 332 -10.20 -1.48 -9.79
CA LYS A 332 -10.00 -2.49 -10.82
C LYS A 332 -11.30 -3.12 -11.27
N ASP A 333 -11.46 -3.19 -12.58
CA ASP A 333 -12.53 -3.93 -13.22
C ASP A 333 -12.46 -5.43 -12.90
N GLY A 334 -13.61 -6.05 -12.66
CA GLY A 334 -13.72 -7.50 -12.41
C GLY A 334 -14.32 -7.91 -11.06
N GLY A 335 -14.89 -6.95 -10.32
CA GLY A 335 -15.61 -7.16 -9.06
C GLY A 335 -14.81 -6.71 -7.84
N ILE A 336 -15.52 -6.37 -6.76
CA ILE A 336 -14.94 -5.85 -5.52
C ILE A 336 -15.03 -6.88 -4.38
N GLY A 337 -14.26 -6.64 -3.32
CA GLY A 337 -14.38 -7.38 -2.06
C GLY A 337 -15.25 -6.66 -1.05
N VAL A 338 -15.79 -7.40 -0.09
CA VAL A 338 -16.48 -6.84 1.08
C VAL A 338 -15.94 -7.45 2.36
N LEU A 339 -15.63 -6.61 3.34
CA LEU A 339 -15.15 -6.97 4.66
C LEU A 339 -16.16 -6.50 5.71
N GLY A 340 -16.63 -7.42 6.54
CA GLY A 340 -17.57 -7.10 7.59
C GLY A 340 -17.15 -7.61 8.97
N LEU A 341 -17.46 -6.84 10.01
CA LEU A 341 -17.35 -7.25 11.41
C LEU A 341 -18.72 -7.18 12.09
N SER A 342 -19.07 -8.21 12.88
CA SER A 342 -20.34 -8.28 13.63
C SER A 342 -21.55 -8.17 12.67
N LYS A 343 -22.52 -7.28 12.92
CA LYS A 343 -23.62 -6.99 11.97
C LYS A 343 -23.12 -6.64 10.55
N GLY A 344 -21.97 -5.97 10.44
CA GLY A 344 -21.33 -5.70 9.15
C GLY A 344 -20.92 -6.97 8.41
N ALA A 345 -20.59 -8.04 9.14
CA ALA A 345 -20.33 -9.36 8.54
C ALA A 345 -21.60 -10.00 7.97
N ASP A 346 -22.73 -9.90 8.67
CA ASP A 346 -24.03 -10.37 8.16
C ASP A 346 -24.43 -9.60 6.88
N LEU A 347 -24.17 -8.29 6.84
CA LEU A 347 -24.38 -7.46 5.64
C LEU A 347 -23.41 -7.85 4.51
N ALA A 348 -22.13 -8.09 4.80
CA ALA A 348 -21.15 -8.55 3.83
C ALA A 348 -21.56 -9.88 3.17
N LEU A 349 -22.06 -10.84 3.97
CA LEU A 349 -22.59 -12.10 3.47
C LEU A 349 -23.85 -11.91 2.63
N SER A 350 -24.74 -11.00 3.04
CA SER A 350 -25.97 -10.68 2.29
C SER A 350 -25.65 -10.02 0.95
N MET A 351 -24.76 -9.02 0.93
CA MET A 351 -24.26 -8.37 -0.29
C MET A 351 -23.65 -9.40 -1.24
N ALA A 352 -22.78 -10.29 -0.74
CA ALA A 352 -22.19 -11.34 -1.56
C ALA A 352 -23.20 -12.34 -2.12
N THR A 353 -24.33 -12.54 -1.44
CA THR A 353 -25.36 -13.51 -1.82
C THR A 353 -26.33 -12.94 -2.85
N PHE A 354 -26.75 -11.69 -2.68
CA PHE A 354 -27.86 -11.11 -3.44
C PHE A 354 -27.43 -10.06 -4.46
N LEU A 355 -26.29 -9.41 -4.27
CA LEU A 355 -25.87 -8.31 -5.13
C LEU A 355 -24.80 -8.76 -6.14
N PRO A 356 -24.92 -8.37 -7.42
CA PRO A 356 -23.85 -8.57 -8.39
C PRO A 356 -22.62 -7.72 -8.05
N GLY A 357 -21.46 -8.07 -8.62
CA GLY A 357 -20.23 -7.30 -8.47
C GLY A 357 -19.37 -7.66 -7.24
N ILE A 358 -19.91 -8.40 -6.27
CA ILE A 358 -19.11 -8.93 -5.14
C ILE A 358 -18.42 -10.24 -5.55
N LYS A 359 -17.09 -10.26 -5.50
CA LYS A 359 -16.27 -11.42 -5.86
C LYS A 359 -15.74 -12.20 -4.66
N ALA A 360 -15.52 -11.50 -3.54
CA ALA A 360 -14.96 -12.08 -2.33
C ALA A 360 -15.53 -11.39 -1.09
N ALA A 361 -15.84 -12.16 -0.05
CA ALA A 361 -16.39 -11.65 1.20
C ALA A 361 -15.66 -12.23 2.42
N VAL A 362 -15.36 -11.36 3.38
CA VAL A 362 -14.79 -11.75 4.67
C VAL A 362 -15.79 -11.44 5.77
N SER A 363 -16.08 -12.45 6.60
CA SER A 363 -16.95 -12.36 7.77
C SER A 363 -16.13 -12.51 9.05
N ILE A 364 -15.97 -11.41 9.79
CA ILE A 364 -15.35 -11.39 11.12
C ILE A 364 -16.44 -11.41 12.19
N SER A 365 -16.44 -12.45 13.02
CA SER A 365 -17.38 -12.60 14.14
C SER A 365 -18.85 -12.42 13.71
N GLY A 366 -19.21 -12.85 12.50
CA GLY A 366 -20.56 -12.78 11.97
C GLY A 366 -21.48 -13.88 12.51
N SER A 367 -22.79 -13.70 12.33
CA SER A 367 -23.80 -14.71 12.69
C SER A 367 -24.26 -15.52 11.47
N GLY A 368 -24.18 -14.97 10.25
CA GLY A 368 -24.72 -15.63 9.05
C GLY A 368 -26.26 -15.66 9.00
N PHE A 369 -26.90 -14.96 9.94
CA PHE A 369 -28.32 -14.66 9.98
C PHE A 369 -28.51 -13.14 9.93
N ASN A 370 -29.67 -12.68 9.49
CA ASN A 370 -29.96 -11.26 9.51
C ASN A 370 -30.35 -10.82 10.94
N SER A 371 -29.41 -10.25 11.69
CA SER A 371 -29.64 -9.86 13.08
C SER A 371 -30.33 -8.49 13.24
N PHE A 372 -31.23 -8.36 14.23
CA PHE A 372 -31.90 -7.12 14.71
C PHE A 372 -32.80 -6.34 13.73
N ILE A 373 -32.27 -5.88 12.60
CA ILE A 373 -32.99 -5.04 11.64
C ILE A 373 -33.31 -5.90 10.41
N PRO A 374 -34.58 -6.01 9.98
CA PRO A 374 -34.96 -6.70 8.75
C PRO A 374 -34.17 -6.18 7.55
N LEU A 375 -33.91 -7.05 6.57
CA LEU A 375 -33.20 -6.72 5.34
C LEU A 375 -34.14 -6.96 4.15
N ARG A 376 -34.44 -5.92 3.38
CA ARG A 376 -35.26 -5.99 2.18
C ARG A 376 -34.38 -6.02 0.94
N GLY A 377 -34.75 -6.88 -0.01
CA GLY A 377 -34.20 -6.89 -1.36
C GLY A 377 -35.33 -6.98 -2.38
N ASP A 378 -34.99 -7.03 -3.66
CA ASP A 378 -35.98 -7.05 -4.74
C ASP A 378 -36.89 -8.29 -4.63
N GLY A 379 -38.15 -8.05 -4.25
CA GLY A 379 -39.18 -9.08 -4.10
C GLY A 379 -39.07 -9.98 -2.86
N PHE A 380 -38.19 -9.68 -1.90
CA PHE A 380 -38.08 -10.47 -0.65
C PHE A 380 -37.71 -9.63 0.58
N THR A 381 -37.94 -10.18 1.77
CA THR A 381 -37.47 -9.61 3.03
C THR A 381 -36.95 -10.73 3.91
N ILE A 382 -35.72 -10.60 4.39
CA ILE A 382 -35.15 -11.47 5.41
C ILE A 382 -35.50 -10.85 6.77
N PRO A 383 -36.37 -11.48 7.58
CA PRO A 383 -36.73 -10.96 8.89
C PRO A 383 -35.50 -10.90 9.82
N ALA A 384 -35.62 -10.13 10.90
CA ALA A 384 -34.64 -10.16 11.96
C ALA A 384 -34.63 -11.54 12.62
N HIS A 385 -33.44 -12.06 12.92
CA HIS A 385 -33.26 -13.31 13.63
C HIS A 385 -33.92 -13.21 15.01
N PRO A 386 -34.84 -14.13 15.35
CA PRO A 386 -35.52 -14.09 16.64
C PRO A 386 -34.53 -14.07 17.81
N TYR A 387 -34.86 -13.25 18.82
CA TYR A 387 -34.05 -13.09 20.01
C TYR A 387 -34.93 -12.85 21.24
N ASP A 388 -34.40 -13.21 22.41
CA ASP A 388 -35.02 -12.95 23.71
C ASP A 388 -34.01 -12.28 24.64
N LEU A 389 -34.29 -11.02 24.95
CA LEU A 389 -33.49 -10.19 25.86
C LEU A 389 -33.50 -10.73 27.29
N GLY A 390 -34.49 -11.55 27.68
CA GLY A 390 -34.54 -12.25 28.96
C GLY A 390 -33.42 -13.29 29.15
N ARG A 391 -32.72 -13.69 28.07
CA ARG A 391 -31.56 -14.60 28.13
C ARG A 391 -30.22 -13.89 28.34
N MET A 392 -30.21 -12.56 28.45
CA MET A 392 -29.00 -11.83 28.85
C MET A 392 -28.52 -12.29 30.23
N LYS A 393 -27.20 -12.45 30.37
CA LYS A 393 -26.59 -12.79 31.66
C LYS A 393 -25.85 -11.58 32.18
N THR A 394 -26.26 -11.07 33.33
CA THR A 394 -25.57 -9.97 34.01
C THR A 394 -24.68 -10.53 35.11
N SER A 395 -23.40 -10.17 35.10
CA SER A 395 -22.48 -10.51 36.19
C SER A 395 -22.88 -9.73 37.45
N GLU A 396 -23.19 -10.43 38.54
CA GLU A 396 -23.50 -9.80 39.83
C GLU A 396 -22.33 -8.98 40.40
N GLU A 397 -21.10 -9.38 40.09
CA GLU A 397 -19.89 -8.72 40.60
C GLU A 397 -19.49 -7.48 39.78
N SER A 398 -19.55 -7.57 38.44
CA SER A 398 -19.05 -6.51 37.56
C SER A 398 -20.14 -5.66 36.91
N GLY A 399 -21.40 -6.11 36.93
CA GLY A 399 -22.51 -5.47 36.21
C GLY A 399 -22.43 -5.61 34.68
N LEU A 400 -21.45 -6.34 34.15
CA LEU A 400 -21.31 -6.57 32.71
C LEU A 400 -22.36 -7.55 32.19
N VAL A 401 -22.87 -7.26 30.99
CA VAL A 401 -23.89 -8.06 30.31
C VAL A 401 -23.27 -8.91 29.20
N ASP A 402 -23.53 -10.22 29.25
CA ASP A 402 -23.19 -11.20 28.21
C ASP A 402 -24.43 -11.47 27.34
N PHE A 403 -24.26 -11.28 26.03
CA PHE A 403 -25.31 -11.41 25.01
C PHE A 403 -25.27 -12.76 24.28
N SER A 404 -24.30 -13.62 24.58
CA SER A 404 -23.99 -14.78 23.75
C SER A 404 -25.15 -15.77 23.53
N ASP A 405 -26.17 -15.75 24.40
CA ASP A 405 -27.34 -16.61 24.37
C ASP A 405 -28.66 -15.91 24.00
N ILE A 406 -28.65 -14.62 23.61
CA ILE A 406 -29.90 -13.90 23.32
C ILE A 406 -30.59 -14.34 22.03
N LEU A 407 -29.83 -14.84 21.06
CA LEU A 407 -30.34 -15.27 19.76
C LEU A 407 -30.96 -16.66 19.85
N ASP A 408 -32.06 -16.90 19.15
CA ASP A 408 -32.67 -18.23 19.05
C ASP A 408 -31.71 -19.23 18.42
N ASP A 409 -31.90 -20.52 18.72
CA ASP A 409 -31.03 -21.57 18.22
C ASP A 409 -31.09 -21.67 16.70
N HIS A 410 -29.95 -21.42 16.05
CA HIS A 410 -29.78 -21.49 14.59
C HIS A 410 -30.22 -22.82 13.96
N ARG A 411 -30.33 -23.90 14.74
CA ARG A 411 -30.79 -25.23 14.27
C ARG A 411 -32.30 -25.34 14.20
N ASP A 412 -33.04 -24.50 14.91
CA ASP A 412 -34.49 -24.51 14.90
C ASP A 412 -35.00 -24.04 13.52
N PRO A 413 -35.81 -24.84 12.81
CA PRO A 413 -36.43 -24.44 11.55
C PRO A 413 -37.18 -23.11 11.58
N ALA A 414 -37.72 -22.70 12.75
CA ALA A 414 -38.39 -21.41 12.92
C ALA A 414 -37.47 -20.21 12.67
N THR A 415 -36.14 -20.42 12.70
CA THR A 415 -35.14 -19.39 12.46
C THR A 415 -34.61 -19.38 11.03
N TRP A 416 -35.01 -20.32 10.18
CA TRP A 416 -34.39 -20.46 8.86
C TRP A 416 -34.77 -19.34 7.90
N ASP A 417 -35.90 -18.67 8.10
CA ASP A 417 -36.31 -17.53 7.28
C ASP A 417 -35.38 -16.31 7.48
N SER A 418 -34.74 -16.16 8.65
CA SER A 418 -33.76 -15.10 8.91
C SER A 418 -32.35 -15.46 8.45
N ARG A 419 -32.13 -16.70 7.95
CA ARG A 419 -30.80 -17.20 7.55
C ARG A 419 -30.38 -16.60 6.22
N ILE A 420 -29.13 -16.15 6.13
CA ILE A 420 -28.56 -15.69 4.86
C ILE A 420 -28.19 -16.92 4.03
N PRO A 421 -28.75 -17.09 2.82
CA PRO A 421 -28.55 -18.28 1.99
C PRO A 421 -27.24 -18.21 1.20
N VAL A 422 -26.11 -18.13 1.92
CA VAL A 422 -24.75 -17.97 1.36
C VAL A 422 -24.40 -19.02 0.30
N GLU A 423 -25.02 -20.20 0.37
CA GLU A 423 -24.88 -21.26 -0.63
C GLU A 423 -25.32 -20.87 -2.05
N LYS A 424 -26.12 -19.81 -2.19
CA LYS A 424 -26.54 -19.25 -3.49
C LYS A 424 -25.50 -18.31 -4.10
N SER A 425 -24.53 -17.85 -3.32
CA SER A 425 -23.51 -16.90 -3.79
C SER A 425 -22.47 -17.58 -4.68
N LEU A 426 -21.94 -16.86 -5.67
CA LEU A 426 -20.76 -17.27 -6.44
C LEU A 426 -19.44 -16.71 -5.87
N ALA A 427 -19.52 -15.85 -4.84
CA ALA A 427 -18.37 -15.23 -4.22
C ALA A 427 -17.49 -16.26 -3.49
N LYS A 428 -16.25 -15.86 -3.22
CA LYS A 428 -15.36 -16.60 -2.32
C LYS A 428 -15.52 -16.08 -0.90
N PHE A 429 -15.35 -16.96 0.08
CA PHE A 429 -15.58 -16.62 1.49
C PHE A 429 -14.38 -16.96 2.38
N LEU A 430 -14.10 -16.05 3.31
CA LEU A 430 -13.25 -16.25 4.48
C LEU A 430 -14.05 -15.94 5.75
N PHE A 431 -14.10 -16.90 6.67
CA PHE A 431 -14.74 -16.74 7.98
C PHE A 431 -13.69 -16.71 9.08
N LEU A 432 -13.80 -15.74 9.98
CA LEU A 432 -12.91 -15.55 11.13
C LEU A 432 -13.77 -15.40 12.39
N SER A 433 -13.50 -16.21 13.41
CA SER A 433 -14.26 -16.19 14.67
C SER A 433 -13.36 -16.29 15.90
N GLY A 434 -13.81 -15.71 17.01
CA GLY A 434 -13.23 -15.90 18.33
C GLY A 434 -13.99 -16.96 19.13
N LEU A 435 -13.27 -17.87 19.81
CA LEU A 435 -13.91 -18.87 20.67
C LEU A 435 -14.39 -18.32 22.02
N ASP A 436 -13.94 -17.13 22.40
CA ASP A 436 -14.38 -16.43 23.60
C ASP A 436 -15.27 -15.22 23.28
N ASP A 437 -15.95 -15.23 22.13
CA ASP A 437 -16.93 -14.21 21.76
C ASP A 437 -18.12 -14.21 22.74
N LYS A 438 -18.39 -13.05 23.36
CA LYS A 438 -19.48 -12.84 24.34
C LYS A 438 -20.64 -12.00 23.79
N ASN A 439 -20.58 -11.60 22.52
CA ASN A 439 -21.70 -10.93 21.86
C ASN A 439 -22.70 -11.96 21.30
N TRP A 440 -22.18 -12.98 20.60
CA TRP A 440 -22.93 -14.15 20.13
C TRP A 440 -21.97 -15.31 19.86
N LYS A 441 -22.50 -16.51 19.61
CA LYS A 441 -21.71 -17.72 19.34
C LYS A 441 -21.09 -17.73 17.93
N SER A 442 -20.25 -16.76 17.59
CA SER A 442 -19.75 -16.57 16.20
C SER A 442 -19.06 -17.81 15.63
N ASP A 443 -18.29 -18.56 16.40
CA ASP A 443 -17.68 -19.81 15.92
C ASP A 443 -18.72 -20.85 15.48
N LEU A 444 -19.79 -21.01 16.27
CA LEU A 444 -20.89 -21.94 15.94
C LEU A 444 -21.58 -21.52 14.64
N TYR A 445 -21.90 -20.23 14.53
CA TYR A 445 -22.53 -19.63 13.36
C TYR A 445 -21.67 -19.72 12.10
N CYS A 446 -20.38 -19.37 12.18
CA CYS A 446 -19.43 -19.50 11.08
C CYS A 446 -19.32 -20.96 10.62
N ARG A 447 -19.29 -21.93 11.53
CA ARG A 447 -19.25 -23.36 11.18
C ARG A 447 -20.48 -23.81 10.42
N ASP A 448 -21.68 -23.37 10.80
CA ASP A 448 -22.92 -23.68 10.07
C ASP A 448 -22.85 -23.14 8.63
N ALA A 449 -22.49 -21.87 8.44
CA ALA A 449 -22.34 -21.27 7.12
C ALA A 449 -21.30 -22.00 6.26
N VAL A 450 -20.12 -22.30 6.83
CA VAL A 450 -19.05 -23.07 6.16
C VAL A 450 -19.55 -24.47 5.76
N GLN A 451 -20.29 -25.15 6.63
CA GLN A 451 -20.83 -26.47 6.34
C GLN A 451 -21.83 -26.44 5.16
N ARG A 452 -22.72 -25.45 5.12
CA ARG A 452 -23.67 -25.26 4.00
C ARG A 452 -22.96 -25.01 2.67
N LEU A 453 -21.92 -24.16 2.68
CA LEU A 453 -21.10 -23.88 1.50
C LEU A 453 -20.34 -25.14 1.03
N HIS A 454 -19.79 -25.94 1.95
CA HIS A 454 -19.14 -27.21 1.63
C HIS A 454 -20.11 -28.23 1.04
N GLN A 455 -21.34 -28.32 1.53
CA GLN A 455 -22.38 -29.21 0.99
C GLN A 455 -22.73 -28.87 -0.47
N CYS A 456 -22.54 -27.62 -0.87
CA CYS A 456 -22.73 -27.16 -2.25
C CYS A 456 -21.44 -27.19 -3.09
N GLY A 457 -20.37 -27.81 -2.58
CA GLY A 457 -19.10 -28.00 -3.28
C GLY A 457 -18.19 -26.77 -3.31
N GLN A 458 -18.49 -25.70 -2.56
CA GLN A 458 -17.63 -24.53 -2.50
C GLN A 458 -16.44 -24.77 -1.56
N LYS A 459 -15.27 -24.25 -1.93
CA LYS A 459 -14.10 -24.18 -1.04
C LYS A 459 -14.16 -22.90 -0.23
N VAL A 460 -14.05 -23.03 1.09
CA VAL A 460 -14.16 -21.92 2.04
C VAL A 460 -12.96 -21.90 2.97
N GLU A 461 -12.44 -20.72 3.25
CA GLU A 461 -11.39 -20.53 4.25
C GLU A 461 -12.04 -20.19 5.59
N PHE A 462 -11.65 -20.87 6.67
CA PHE A 462 -12.21 -20.67 8.01
C PHE A 462 -11.11 -20.76 9.07
N CYS A 463 -11.06 -19.76 9.95
CA CYS A 463 -10.18 -19.77 11.11
C CYS A 463 -10.95 -19.43 12.38
N SER A 464 -10.65 -20.18 13.44
CA SER A 464 -11.24 -20.00 14.77
C SER A 464 -10.11 -19.80 15.78
N TYR A 465 -10.15 -18.68 16.50
CA TYR A 465 -9.09 -18.26 17.40
C TYR A 465 -9.43 -18.55 18.86
N SER A 466 -8.64 -19.44 19.48
CA SER A 466 -8.74 -19.71 20.92
C SER A 466 -8.37 -18.47 21.72
N GLY A 467 -9.22 -18.10 22.70
CA GLY A 467 -8.98 -16.94 23.55
C GLY A 467 -9.19 -15.59 22.88
N ALA A 468 -9.67 -15.53 21.64
CA ALA A 468 -10.09 -14.27 21.02
C ALA A 468 -11.58 -14.00 21.24
N GLY A 469 -11.93 -12.72 21.34
CA GLY A 469 -13.29 -12.24 21.59
C GLY A 469 -13.96 -11.73 20.32
N HIS A 470 -15.02 -10.95 20.48
CA HIS A 470 -15.84 -10.45 19.36
C HIS A 470 -15.11 -9.48 18.43
N LEU A 471 -14.39 -8.51 19.01
CA LEU A 471 -13.81 -7.36 18.30
C LEU A 471 -12.40 -7.65 17.77
N LEU A 472 -12.29 -8.47 16.72
CA LEU A 472 -11.02 -8.69 16.01
C LEU A 472 -10.66 -7.47 15.15
N GLU A 473 -10.02 -6.49 15.78
CA GLU A 473 -9.54 -5.25 15.14
C GLU A 473 -8.20 -5.43 14.39
N PRO A 474 -7.71 -4.41 13.63
CA PRO A 474 -6.36 -4.44 13.06
C PRO A 474 -5.26 -4.65 14.11
N PRO A 475 -4.06 -5.11 13.70
CA PRO A 475 -2.99 -5.48 14.61
C PRO A 475 -2.61 -4.35 15.57
N TYR A 476 -2.28 -4.74 16.81
CA TYR A 476 -1.84 -3.87 17.89
C TYR A 476 -2.90 -2.92 18.47
N LEU A 477 -4.16 -2.97 18.00
CA LEU A 477 -5.25 -2.31 18.72
C LEU A 477 -5.50 -3.03 20.05
N PRO A 478 -5.46 -2.32 21.19
CA PRO A 478 -5.64 -2.94 22.50
C PRO A 478 -6.99 -3.64 22.60
N LEU A 479 -6.99 -4.82 23.22
CA LEU A 479 -8.21 -5.56 23.53
C LEU A 479 -9.15 -4.70 24.40
N CYS A 480 -10.35 -4.44 23.88
CA CYS A 480 -11.47 -3.91 24.65
C CYS A 480 -12.36 -5.08 25.10
N GLN A 481 -12.17 -5.56 26.35
CA GLN A 481 -12.97 -6.68 26.88
C GLN A 481 -14.43 -6.31 27.18
N SER A 482 -14.69 -5.03 27.44
CA SER A 482 -16.04 -4.51 27.69
C SER A 482 -16.15 -3.03 27.35
N SER A 483 -17.33 -2.62 26.91
CA SER A 483 -17.66 -1.21 26.67
C SER A 483 -19.18 -0.99 26.72
N ILE A 484 -19.62 0.26 26.67
CA ILE A 484 -21.04 0.58 26.53
C ILE A 484 -21.48 0.24 25.10
N HIS A 485 -22.49 -0.61 24.96
CA HIS A 485 -23.11 -0.85 23.66
C HIS A 485 -23.99 0.35 23.28
N LYS A 486 -23.53 1.15 22.32
CA LYS A 486 -24.09 2.46 21.97
C LYS A 486 -25.60 2.46 21.68
N VAL A 487 -26.14 1.39 21.09
CA VAL A 487 -27.59 1.27 20.81
C VAL A 487 -28.40 0.86 22.05
N LEU A 488 -27.83 0.03 22.92
CA LEU A 488 -28.56 -0.58 24.05
C LEU A 488 -28.35 0.20 25.36
N GLY A 489 -27.32 1.04 25.43
CA GLY A 489 -26.99 1.86 26.59
C GLY A 489 -26.46 1.07 27.80
N VAL A 490 -26.11 -0.20 27.63
CA VAL A 490 -25.62 -1.09 28.71
C VAL A 490 -24.16 -1.48 28.52
N PHE A 491 -23.47 -1.82 29.61
CA PHE A 491 -22.09 -2.31 29.55
C PHE A 491 -22.07 -3.77 29.15
N VAL A 492 -21.44 -4.07 28.03
CA VAL A 492 -21.44 -5.40 27.44
C VAL A 492 -20.05 -6.00 27.47
N GLN A 493 -19.99 -7.32 27.56
CA GLN A 493 -18.75 -8.07 27.44
C GLN A 493 -18.54 -8.48 25.98
N TRP A 494 -17.33 -8.25 25.47
CA TRP A 494 -16.90 -8.68 24.14
C TRP A 494 -16.07 -9.96 24.17
N GLY A 495 -15.48 -10.26 25.34
CA GLY A 495 -14.61 -11.41 25.57
C GLY A 495 -13.20 -11.25 25.03
N GLY A 496 -12.39 -12.30 25.18
CA GLY A 496 -11.00 -12.34 24.75
C GLY A 496 -9.98 -12.24 25.89
N GLN A 497 -8.82 -12.84 25.66
CA GLN A 497 -7.63 -12.82 26.51
C GLN A 497 -6.54 -12.01 25.81
N TRP A 498 -5.89 -11.08 26.52
CA TRP A 498 -5.01 -10.07 25.92
C TRP A 498 -3.95 -10.63 24.95
N ARG A 499 -3.30 -11.75 25.30
CA ARG A 499 -2.21 -12.32 24.50
C ARG A 499 -2.74 -13.06 23.27
N GLU A 500 -3.74 -13.89 23.47
CA GLU A 500 -4.36 -14.71 22.45
C GLU A 500 -5.10 -13.84 21.44
N HIS A 501 -5.81 -12.82 21.92
CA HIS A 501 -6.54 -11.87 21.11
C HIS A 501 -5.60 -11.04 20.24
N ALA A 502 -4.48 -10.53 20.79
CA ALA A 502 -3.49 -9.79 20.01
C ALA A 502 -2.91 -10.63 18.85
N ARG A 503 -2.57 -11.91 19.14
CA ARG A 503 -2.10 -12.85 18.11
C ARG A 503 -3.16 -13.15 17.06
N ALA A 504 -4.42 -13.26 17.48
CA ALA A 504 -5.54 -13.48 16.57
C ALA A 504 -5.72 -12.29 15.62
N GLN A 505 -5.60 -11.04 16.11
CA GLN A 505 -5.65 -9.84 15.26
C GLN A 505 -4.51 -9.81 14.23
N GLU A 506 -3.28 -10.13 14.65
CA GLU A 506 -2.14 -10.23 13.74
C GLU A 506 -2.38 -11.26 12.62
N ASP A 507 -2.76 -12.49 12.96
CA ASP A 507 -2.99 -13.56 11.97
C ASP A 507 -4.21 -13.28 11.10
N ALA A 508 -5.32 -12.81 11.68
CA ALA A 508 -6.53 -12.40 10.95
C ALA A 508 -6.20 -11.34 9.89
N TRP A 509 -5.43 -10.31 10.27
CA TRP A 509 -5.03 -9.24 9.34
C TRP A 509 -4.24 -9.76 8.14
N HIS A 510 -3.32 -10.70 8.36
CA HIS A 510 -2.57 -11.34 7.28
C HIS A 510 -3.48 -12.17 6.37
N ARG A 511 -4.40 -12.96 6.94
CA ARG A 511 -5.35 -13.78 6.17
C ARG A 511 -6.28 -12.95 5.32
N ILE A 512 -6.80 -11.85 5.85
CA ILE A 512 -7.69 -10.92 5.13
C ILE A 512 -7.00 -10.38 3.89
N GLN A 513 -5.77 -9.89 4.04
CA GLN A 513 -4.98 -9.39 2.92
C GLN A 513 -4.69 -10.50 1.91
N ALA A 514 -4.24 -11.67 2.36
CA ALA A 514 -3.96 -12.83 1.50
C ALA A 514 -5.16 -13.22 0.66
N PHE A 515 -6.31 -13.31 1.33
CA PHE A 515 -7.57 -13.72 0.73
C PHE A 515 -8.04 -12.74 -0.35
N PHE A 516 -8.04 -11.43 -0.06
CA PHE A 516 -8.44 -10.44 -1.05
C PHE A 516 -7.46 -10.34 -2.22
N TRP A 517 -6.15 -10.40 -1.98
CA TRP A 517 -5.15 -10.44 -3.06
C TRP A 517 -5.39 -11.64 -3.99
N LYS A 518 -5.54 -12.83 -3.42
CA LYS A 518 -5.80 -14.06 -4.16
C LYS A 518 -7.06 -13.97 -5.02
N HIS A 519 -8.15 -13.43 -4.47
CA HIS A 519 -9.45 -13.48 -5.14
C HIS A 519 -9.79 -12.27 -6.00
N LEU A 520 -9.23 -11.10 -5.72
CA LEU A 520 -9.45 -9.89 -6.52
C LEU A 520 -8.35 -9.68 -7.58
N MET A 521 -7.12 -10.15 -7.31
CA MET A 521 -5.99 -9.95 -8.22
C MET A 521 -5.51 -11.22 -8.93
N ASN A 522 -6.00 -12.41 -8.54
CA ASN A 522 -5.48 -13.71 -9.01
C ASN A 522 -3.95 -13.86 -8.79
N SER A 523 -3.42 -13.27 -7.71
CA SER A 523 -2.00 -13.27 -7.38
C SER A 523 -1.78 -13.48 -5.88
N ASP A 524 -0.59 -13.96 -5.50
CA ASP A 524 -0.14 -13.96 -4.11
C ASP A 524 0.15 -12.53 -3.61
N ILE A 525 0.22 -12.32 -2.28
CA ILE A 525 0.56 -11.02 -1.69
C ILE A 525 1.95 -10.58 -2.20
N PRO A 526 2.12 -9.33 -2.68
CA PRO A 526 3.44 -8.79 -2.95
C PRO A 526 4.31 -8.86 -1.68
N LYS A 527 5.49 -9.49 -1.75
CA LYS A 527 6.41 -9.62 -0.60
C LYS A 527 6.82 -8.29 0.04
N SER A 528 6.65 -7.18 -0.67
CA SER A 528 6.87 -5.81 -0.18
C SER A 528 5.76 -5.28 0.74
N ASN A 529 4.60 -5.96 0.81
CA ASN A 529 3.39 -5.48 1.50
C ASN A 529 3.04 -6.29 2.77
N LEU A 530 3.80 -7.35 3.05
CA LEU A 530 3.85 -8.02 4.36
C LEU A 530 4.72 -7.14 5.27
#